data_AF-A0A517SMT2-F1
#
_entry.id   AF-A0A517SMT2-F1
#
_cell.length_a   1.000
_cell.length_b   1.000
_cell.length_c   1.000
_cell.angle_alpha   90.00
_cell.angle_beta   90.00
_cell.angle_gamma   90.00
#
_symmetry.space_group_name_H-M   'P 1'
#
loop_
_entity.id
_entity.type
_entity.pdbx_description
1 polymer ?
#
loop_
_entity_poly.entity_id
_entity_poly.type
_entity_poly.pdbx_seq_one_letter_code
_entity_poly.pdbx_strand_id
1 'polypeptide(L)'
;MGQPIHLPRTTITRMHVHAHDDGHESHAAGDVGAISRRVAWALGLTASLMIVEFIGGWLSGSLALMADAGHMLSDAAALAASWWALRRSVVPATDQRTFGERRSETLAALFNGALLFLVAGGILHEAWERFSEPSQVRAGLMLAVSSIGLLANIAGLLLLHRDRKSSLNLEGAWQHVAGDAAGSLCAVAAAVGILFGGARWAILDPIASAAVSILILIGAYRLLKRTVGVLMEHAPGDIDVRQVRETIATTPGVVGVHCLHVWTISANCRAMSAHVAHAADCTPLELLHRLHERLSHAFRVEHITLQLEPPGFDGCTGHDEWCQIESDGTAAITPK
;
A
#
# COMPACT_ATOMS: atom_id res chain seq x y z
N MET A 1 -6.51 0.75 55.50
CA MET A 1 -5.29 0.13 56.06
C MET A 1 -4.81 -0.89 55.04
N GLY A 2 -3.98 -0.46 54.09
CA GLY A 2 -3.47 -1.31 53.00
C GLY A 2 -2.00 -0.99 52.84
N GLN A 3 -1.14 -1.98 53.12
CA GLN A 3 0.30 -1.79 52.99
C GLN A 3 0.71 -1.80 51.51
N PRO A 4 1.62 -0.93 51.07
CA PRO A 4 2.22 -1.02 49.75
C PRO A 4 3.13 -2.26 49.68
N ILE A 5 2.96 -3.05 48.63
CA ILE A 5 3.80 -4.20 48.29
C ILE A 5 5.20 -3.68 47.94
N HIS A 6 6.20 -4.01 48.76
CA HIS A 6 7.60 -3.70 48.50
C HIS A 6 8.19 -4.71 47.50
N LEU A 7 8.37 -4.28 46.26
CA LEU A 7 9.30 -4.83 45.27
C LEU A 7 10.75 -4.94 45.80
N PRO A 8 11.41 -6.09 46.10
CA PRO A 8 12.85 -6.06 46.37
C PRO A 8 13.61 -5.64 45.11
N ARG A 9 14.54 -4.67 45.25
CA ARG A 9 15.50 -4.31 44.20
C ARG A 9 16.46 -5.48 44.00
N THR A 10 16.23 -6.28 42.97
CA THR A 10 17.20 -7.27 42.51
C THR A 10 18.36 -6.53 41.84
N THR A 11 19.53 -6.62 42.45
CA THR A 11 20.82 -6.27 41.85
C THR A 11 20.94 -6.98 40.50
N ILE A 12 21.08 -6.22 39.42
CA ILE A 12 21.37 -6.77 38.09
C ILE A 12 22.79 -7.32 38.13
N THR A 13 22.91 -8.62 38.40
CA THR A 13 24.12 -9.39 38.13
C THR A 13 24.29 -9.45 36.60
N ARG A 14 25.34 -8.80 36.10
CA ARG A 14 25.82 -8.97 34.71
C ARG A 14 26.10 -10.45 34.47
N MET A 15 25.21 -11.13 33.75
CA MET A 15 25.57 -12.38 33.08
C MET A 15 26.45 -12.03 31.88
N HIS A 16 27.71 -12.47 31.94
CA HIS A 16 28.60 -12.55 30.79
C HIS A 16 28.03 -13.55 29.79
N VAL A 17 27.48 -13.04 28.69
CA VAL A 17 27.24 -13.84 27.49
C VAL A 17 28.54 -13.81 26.68
N HIS A 18 29.03 -15.00 26.35
CA HIS A 18 30.22 -15.19 25.53
C HIS A 18 30.05 -14.52 24.16
N ALA A 19 30.96 -13.61 23.86
CA ALA A 19 31.17 -13.04 22.54
C ALA A 19 31.65 -14.14 21.59
N HIS A 20 30.87 -14.40 20.55
CA HIS A 20 31.41 -14.80 19.26
C HIS A 20 31.43 -13.56 18.39
N ASP A 21 32.65 -13.14 18.11
CA ASP A 21 33.06 -12.13 17.15
C ASP A 21 32.76 -12.65 15.74
N ASP A 22 31.79 -12.04 15.07
CA ASP A 22 31.64 -12.06 13.61
C ASP A 22 31.01 -10.72 13.21
N GLY A 23 31.85 -9.81 12.72
CA GLY A 23 31.47 -8.47 12.34
C GLY A 23 30.55 -8.43 11.12
N HIS A 24 29.28 -8.07 11.32
CA HIS A 24 28.35 -7.71 10.24
C HIS A 24 27.28 -6.66 10.63
N GLU A 25 27.54 -5.74 11.58
CA GLU A 25 26.53 -4.73 11.98
C GLU A 25 26.76 -3.29 11.47
N SER A 26 27.67 -3.06 10.52
CA SER A 26 27.92 -1.70 9.97
C SER A 26 27.32 -1.44 8.58
N HIS A 27 26.68 -2.42 7.93
CA HIS A 27 26.12 -2.25 6.57
C HIS A 27 24.66 -1.78 6.52
N ALA A 28 23.85 -2.00 7.56
CA ALA A 28 22.41 -1.68 7.50
C ALA A 28 22.11 -0.16 7.62
N ALA A 29 22.85 0.56 8.47
CA ALA A 29 22.62 2.00 8.68
C ALA A 29 23.11 2.87 7.50
N GLY A 30 24.15 2.43 6.79
CA GLY A 30 24.64 3.11 5.58
C GLY A 30 23.67 3.02 4.40
N ASP A 31 22.87 1.95 4.34
CA ASP A 31 21.97 1.67 3.23
C ASP A 31 20.70 2.54 3.28
N VAL A 32 20.11 2.75 4.47
CA VAL A 32 18.91 3.59 4.64
C VAL A 32 19.16 5.05 4.24
N GLY A 33 20.32 5.60 4.60
CA GLY A 33 20.70 6.96 4.20
C GLY A 33 20.93 7.10 2.68
N ALA A 34 21.50 6.08 2.05
CA ALA A 34 21.68 6.05 0.60
C ALA A 34 20.34 5.89 -0.14
N ILE A 35 19.45 5.01 0.34
CA ILE A 35 18.10 4.82 -0.17
C ILE A 35 17.28 6.11 -0.04
N SER A 36 17.28 6.75 1.13
CA SER A 36 16.58 8.03 1.36
C SER A 36 17.04 9.12 0.37
N ARG A 37 18.35 9.20 0.09
CA ARG A 37 18.89 10.16 -0.89
C ARG A 37 18.44 9.84 -2.32
N ARG A 38 18.38 8.55 -2.71
CA ARG A 38 17.88 8.14 -4.04
C ARG A 38 16.39 8.46 -4.20
N VAL A 39 15.57 8.19 -3.18
CA VAL A 39 14.14 8.53 -3.19
C VAL A 39 13.93 10.05 -3.26
N ALA A 40 14.74 10.86 -2.56
CA ALA A 40 14.71 12.32 -2.69
C ALA A 40 15.04 12.80 -4.11
N TRP A 41 16.05 12.22 -4.76
CA TRP A 41 16.39 12.55 -6.14
C TRP A 41 15.27 12.18 -7.10
N ALA A 42 14.68 11.00 -6.95
CA ALA A 42 13.54 10.56 -7.75
C ALA A 42 12.33 11.49 -7.55
N LEU A 43 12.04 11.87 -6.31
CA LEU A 43 11.00 12.85 -5.98
C LEU A 43 11.25 14.20 -6.66
N GLY A 44 12.47 14.73 -6.55
CA GLY A 44 12.82 16.01 -7.17
C GLY A 44 12.69 15.98 -8.70
N LEU A 45 13.11 14.88 -9.34
CA LEU A 45 12.97 14.68 -10.78
C LEU A 45 11.48 14.61 -11.19
N THR A 46 10.71 13.76 -10.52
CA THR A 46 9.28 13.55 -10.79
C THR A 46 8.49 14.85 -10.60
N ALA A 47 8.71 15.56 -9.50
CA ALA A 47 8.06 16.84 -9.24
C ALA A 47 8.46 17.92 -10.26
N SER A 48 9.71 17.91 -10.75
CA SER A 48 10.15 18.85 -11.78
C SER A 48 9.48 18.57 -13.11
N LEU A 49 9.39 17.30 -13.53
CA LEU A 49 8.68 16.90 -14.75
C LEU A 49 7.19 17.20 -14.65
N MET A 50 6.55 16.89 -13.52
CA MET A 50 5.17 17.25 -13.22
C MET A 50 4.91 18.76 -13.42
N ILE A 51 5.80 19.64 -12.94
CA ILE A 51 5.67 21.09 -13.13
C ILE A 51 5.79 21.46 -14.62
N VAL A 52 6.74 20.86 -15.34
CA VAL A 52 6.93 21.10 -16.78
C VAL A 52 5.71 20.66 -17.58
N GLU A 53 5.13 19.49 -17.28
CA GLU A 53 3.92 18.98 -17.92
C GLU A 53 2.69 19.79 -17.54
N PHE A 54 2.57 20.22 -16.29
CA PHE A 54 1.48 21.07 -15.85
C PHE A 54 1.50 22.42 -16.59
N ILE A 55 2.64 23.10 -16.58
CA ILE A 55 2.81 24.37 -17.29
C ILE A 55 2.64 24.15 -18.81
N GLY A 56 3.20 23.06 -19.34
CA GLY A 56 3.09 22.68 -20.75
C GLY A 56 1.66 22.43 -21.19
N GLY A 57 0.87 21.70 -20.39
CA GLY A 57 -0.55 21.44 -20.62
C GLY A 57 -1.38 22.72 -20.57
N TRP A 58 -1.15 23.56 -19.55
CA TRP A 58 -1.83 24.85 -19.42
C TRP A 58 -1.53 25.77 -20.62
N LEU A 59 -0.25 25.95 -20.97
CA LEU A 59 0.15 26.85 -22.05
C LEU A 59 -0.19 26.31 -23.45
N SER A 60 -0.23 24.99 -23.62
CA SER A 60 -0.64 24.36 -24.88
C SER A 60 -2.15 24.25 -25.03
N GLY A 61 -2.89 24.33 -23.93
CA GLY A 61 -4.31 23.99 -23.87
C GLY A 61 -4.57 22.49 -24.00
N SER A 62 -3.56 21.62 -23.86
CA SER A 62 -3.72 20.16 -23.99
C SER A 62 -4.21 19.55 -22.68
N LEU A 63 -5.34 18.85 -22.75
CA LEU A 63 -5.85 18.07 -21.62
C LEU A 63 -5.04 16.81 -21.37
N ALA A 64 -4.41 16.24 -22.41
CA ALA A 64 -3.63 15.02 -22.27
C ALA A 64 -2.40 15.28 -21.39
N LEU A 65 -1.71 16.41 -21.58
CA LEU A 65 -0.62 16.84 -20.70
C LEU A 65 -1.10 17.16 -19.28
N MET A 66 -2.32 17.69 -19.12
CA MET A 66 -2.89 17.92 -17.80
C MET A 66 -3.21 16.61 -17.08
N ALA A 67 -3.64 15.58 -17.81
CA ALA A 67 -3.88 14.25 -17.27
C ALA A 67 -2.57 13.59 -16.81
N ASP A 68 -1.54 13.67 -17.64
CA ASP A 68 -0.20 13.14 -17.33
C ASP A 68 0.39 13.86 -16.10
N ALA A 69 0.30 15.19 -16.04
CA ALA A 69 0.72 15.97 -14.88
C ALA A 69 -0.05 15.59 -13.59
N GLY A 70 -1.36 15.32 -13.71
CA GLY A 70 -2.18 14.83 -12.60
C GLY A 70 -1.73 13.46 -12.10
N HIS A 71 -1.36 12.56 -13.00
CA HIS A 71 -0.77 11.27 -12.65
C HIS A 71 0.58 11.43 -11.93
N MET A 72 1.47 12.24 -12.49
CA MET A 72 2.79 12.55 -11.93
C MET A 72 2.73 13.22 -10.56
N LEU A 73 1.66 13.96 -10.26
CA LEU A 73 1.40 14.49 -8.92
C LEU A 73 1.21 13.38 -7.89
N SER A 74 0.48 12.31 -8.23
CA SER A 74 0.30 11.17 -7.34
C SER A 74 1.61 10.42 -7.12
N ASP A 75 2.41 10.26 -8.16
CA ASP A 75 3.72 9.61 -8.04
C ASP A 75 4.67 10.43 -7.18
N ALA A 76 4.68 11.76 -7.36
CA ALA A 76 5.41 12.66 -6.49
C ALA A 76 4.90 12.58 -5.03
N ALA A 77 3.59 12.50 -4.80
CA ALA A 77 3.02 12.35 -3.47
C ALA A 77 3.44 11.02 -2.81
N ALA A 78 3.43 9.91 -3.56
CA ALA A 78 3.87 8.60 -3.09
C ALA A 78 5.37 8.58 -2.75
N LEU A 79 6.21 9.17 -3.61
CA LEU A 79 7.64 9.33 -3.35
C LEU A 79 7.93 10.24 -2.17
N ALA A 80 7.15 11.33 -2.00
CA ALA A 80 7.25 12.22 -0.86
C ALA A 80 6.89 11.52 0.45
N ALA A 81 5.81 10.74 0.47
CA ALA A 81 5.42 9.92 1.61
C ALA A 81 6.51 8.89 1.96
N SER A 82 7.04 8.20 0.95
CA SER A 82 8.12 7.22 1.11
C SER A 82 9.40 7.86 1.66
N TRP A 83 9.79 9.02 1.12
CA TRP A 83 10.95 9.77 1.59
C TRP A 83 10.77 10.28 3.03
N TRP A 84 9.58 10.77 3.35
CA TRP A 84 9.22 11.22 4.69
C TRP A 84 9.26 10.07 5.69
N ALA A 85 8.73 8.90 5.33
CA ALA A 85 8.77 7.69 6.14
C ALA A 85 10.22 7.20 6.39
N LEU A 86 11.12 7.33 5.41
CA LEU A 86 12.54 7.00 5.59
C LEU A 86 13.28 8.00 6.51
N ARG A 87 12.81 9.25 6.61
CA ARG A 87 13.44 10.29 7.43
C ARG A 87 12.89 10.39 8.84
N ARG A 88 11.63 10.04 9.04
CA ARG A 88 10.98 10.03 10.35
C ARG A 88 11.02 8.61 10.88
N SER A 89 11.64 8.40 12.04
CA SER A 89 11.33 7.24 12.88
C SER A 89 9.82 7.27 13.13
N VAL A 90 9.12 6.17 12.80
CA VAL A 90 7.68 6.00 13.01
C VAL A 90 7.30 6.62 14.35
N VAL A 91 6.36 7.57 14.35
CA VAL A 91 5.91 8.23 15.59
C VAL A 91 5.50 7.11 16.56
N PRO A 92 6.24 6.94 17.68
CA PRO A 92 6.11 5.76 18.51
C PRO A 92 4.72 5.72 19.14
N ALA A 93 4.33 4.52 19.57
CA ALA A 93 3.09 4.35 20.32
C ALA A 93 3.09 5.21 21.59
N THR A 94 1.95 5.81 21.89
CA THR A 94 1.67 6.51 23.14
C THR A 94 0.40 5.94 23.75
N ASP A 95 0.09 6.26 25.00
CA ASP A 95 -1.13 5.78 25.67
C ASP A 95 -2.43 6.18 24.93
N GLN A 96 -2.39 7.30 24.19
CA GLN A 96 -3.51 7.74 23.35
C GLN A 96 -3.45 7.21 21.91
N ARG A 97 -2.29 6.69 21.48
CA ARG A 97 -2.03 6.19 20.12
C ARG A 97 -1.31 4.86 20.23
N THR A 98 -2.04 3.82 20.64
CA THR A 98 -1.48 2.52 21.05
C THR A 98 -0.75 1.78 19.93
N PHE A 99 -1.07 2.06 18.67
CA PHE A 99 -0.33 1.57 17.49
C PHE A 99 0.60 2.62 16.85
N GLY A 100 0.76 3.80 17.47
CA GLY A 100 1.43 4.96 16.89
C GLY A 100 0.63 5.59 15.76
N GLU A 101 1.30 6.33 14.86
CA GLU A 101 0.66 6.98 13.70
C GLU A 101 0.69 6.15 12.42
N ARG A 102 0.70 4.81 12.53
CA ARG A 102 0.83 3.91 11.37
C ARG A 102 -0.28 4.08 10.32
N ARG A 103 -1.51 4.44 10.74
CA ARG A 103 -2.64 4.69 9.82
C ARG A 103 -2.55 6.01 9.04
N SER A 104 -1.62 6.92 9.37
CA SER A 104 -1.46 8.19 8.64
C SER A 104 -1.09 7.97 7.16
N GLU A 105 -0.29 6.93 6.87
CA GLU A 105 0.03 6.51 5.50
C GLU A 105 -1.21 6.08 4.71
N THR A 106 -2.11 5.35 5.36
CA THR A 106 -3.38 4.91 4.77
C THR A 106 -4.29 6.11 4.49
N LEU A 107 -4.40 7.06 5.42
CA LEU A 107 -5.18 8.30 5.20
C LEU A 107 -4.59 9.17 4.08
N ALA A 108 -3.27 9.28 4.00
CA ALA A 108 -2.58 9.99 2.92
C ALA A 108 -2.85 9.35 1.55
N ALA A 109 -2.80 8.01 1.48
CA ALA A 109 -3.14 7.26 0.27
C ALA A 109 -4.62 7.43 -0.13
N LEU A 110 -5.54 7.53 0.84
CA LEU A 110 -6.96 7.79 0.59
C LEU A 110 -7.15 9.18 -0.04
N PHE A 111 -6.55 10.20 0.58
CA PHE A 111 -6.61 11.57 0.09
C PHE A 111 -6.03 11.69 -1.31
N ASN A 112 -4.86 11.09 -1.56
CA ASN A 112 -4.22 11.07 -2.87
C ASN A 112 -5.09 10.37 -3.93
N GLY A 113 -5.64 9.19 -3.59
CA GLY A 113 -6.55 8.47 -4.49
C GLY A 113 -7.82 9.26 -4.80
N ALA A 114 -8.38 9.97 -3.82
CA ALA A 114 -9.57 10.81 -4.02
C ALA A 114 -9.24 12.03 -4.89
N LEU A 115 -8.10 12.68 -4.65
CA LEU A 115 -7.64 13.80 -5.46
C LEU A 115 -7.43 13.40 -6.92
N LEU A 116 -6.75 12.29 -7.17
CA LEU A 116 -6.59 11.74 -8.52
C LEU A 116 -7.93 11.44 -9.19
N PHE A 117 -8.86 10.85 -8.45
CA PHE A 117 -10.18 10.52 -8.97
C PHE A 117 -10.94 11.79 -9.40
N LEU A 118 -10.87 12.85 -8.60
CA LEU A 118 -11.48 14.14 -8.91
C LEU A 118 -10.81 14.82 -10.11
N VAL A 119 -9.48 14.88 -10.15
CA VAL A 119 -8.72 15.50 -11.25
C VAL A 119 -8.96 14.76 -12.56
N ALA A 120 -8.83 13.44 -12.58
CA ALA A 120 -9.06 12.63 -13.77
C ALA A 120 -10.53 12.67 -14.22
N GLY A 121 -11.48 12.70 -13.28
CA GLY A 121 -12.90 12.88 -13.59
C GLY A 121 -13.21 14.24 -14.20
N GLY A 122 -12.59 15.31 -13.69
CA GLY A 122 -12.69 16.66 -14.25
C GLY A 122 -12.11 16.75 -15.67
N ILE A 123 -10.96 16.13 -15.92
CA ILE A 123 -10.36 16.09 -17.26
C ILE A 123 -11.23 15.28 -18.22
N LEU A 124 -11.81 14.16 -17.77
CA LEU A 124 -12.71 13.36 -18.60
C LEU A 124 -13.98 14.14 -18.96
N HIS A 125 -14.51 14.94 -18.02
CA HIS A 125 -15.64 15.81 -18.27
C HIS A 125 -15.32 16.92 -19.29
N GLU A 126 -14.20 17.63 -19.11
CA GLU A 126 -13.74 18.65 -20.05
C GLU A 126 -13.40 18.05 -21.43
N ALA A 127 -12.84 16.84 -21.48
CA ALA A 127 -12.61 16.12 -22.73
C ALA A 127 -13.93 15.82 -23.47
N TRP A 128 -14.99 15.47 -22.73
CA TRP A 128 -16.34 15.29 -23.28
C TRP A 128 -16.89 16.57 -23.89
N GLU A 129 -16.74 17.71 -23.22
CA GLU A 129 -17.18 19.01 -23.74
C GLU A 129 -16.45 19.39 -25.04
N ARG A 130 -15.14 19.11 -25.11
CA ARG A 130 -14.30 19.41 -26.29
C ARG A 130 -14.60 18.55 -27.52
N PHE A 131 -15.37 17.47 -27.40
CA PHE A 131 -15.91 16.78 -28.57
C PHE A 131 -16.94 17.64 -29.31
N SER A 132 -17.68 18.48 -28.58
CA SER A 132 -18.70 19.35 -29.15
C SER A 132 -18.13 20.71 -29.57
N GLU A 133 -17.17 21.24 -28.81
CA GLU A 133 -16.51 22.51 -29.09
C GLU A 133 -14.97 22.35 -29.10
N PRO A 134 -14.35 22.03 -30.26
CA PRO A 134 -12.92 21.78 -30.33
C PRO A 134 -12.08 23.01 -29.93
N SER A 135 -11.32 22.87 -28.86
CA SER A 135 -10.36 23.90 -28.40
C SER A 135 -9.11 23.94 -29.28
N GLN A 136 -8.49 25.11 -29.42
CA GLN A 136 -7.18 25.22 -30.09
C GLN A 136 -6.06 24.70 -29.19
N VAL A 137 -5.43 23.58 -29.60
CA VAL A 137 -4.25 23.03 -28.94
C VAL A 137 -2.98 23.46 -29.67
N ARG A 138 -2.01 24.02 -28.94
CA ARG A 138 -0.69 24.36 -29.49
C ARG A 138 0.14 23.09 -29.63
N ALA A 139 -0.11 22.35 -30.71
CA ALA A 139 0.43 21.00 -30.91
C ALA A 139 1.96 20.93 -30.89
N GLY A 140 2.67 21.99 -31.32
CA GLY A 140 4.13 22.04 -31.24
C GLY A 140 4.66 22.04 -29.80
N LEU A 141 4.01 22.80 -28.90
CA LEU A 141 4.38 22.79 -27.48
C LEU A 141 3.98 21.46 -26.82
N MET A 142 2.79 20.96 -27.14
CA MET A 142 2.31 19.66 -26.68
C MET A 142 3.29 18.54 -27.06
N LEU A 143 3.74 18.50 -28.32
CA LEU A 143 4.70 17.53 -28.82
C LEU A 143 6.03 17.63 -28.10
N ALA A 144 6.57 18.84 -27.93
CA ALA A 144 7.86 19.04 -27.26
C ALA A 144 7.84 18.50 -25.82
N VAL A 145 6.81 18.85 -25.05
CA VAL A 145 6.68 18.44 -23.65
C VAL A 145 6.42 16.93 -23.53
N SER A 146 5.45 16.40 -24.27
CA SER A 146 5.13 14.95 -24.24
C SER A 146 6.28 14.07 -24.74
N SER A 147 7.10 14.57 -25.67
CA SER A 147 8.30 13.86 -26.12
C SER A 147 9.36 13.77 -25.02
N ILE A 148 9.52 14.82 -24.21
CA ILE A 148 10.44 14.80 -23.07
C ILE A 148 9.99 13.75 -22.04
N GLY A 149 8.69 13.74 -21.69
CA GLY A 149 8.11 12.74 -20.78
C GLY A 149 8.27 11.31 -21.32
N LEU A 150 7.93 11.09 -22.60
CA LEU A 150 8.09 9.80 -23.26
C LEU A 150 9.55 9.31 -23.26
N LEU A 151 10.51 10.19 -23.55
CA LEU A 151 11.93 9.83 -23.52
C LEU A 151 12.39 9.47 -22.10
N ALA A 152 11.92 10.18 -21.07
CA ALA A 152 12.22 9.86 -19.68
C ALA A 152 11.65 8.48 -19.29
N ASN A 153 10.40 8.21 -19.65
CA ASN A 153 9.75 6.92 -19.37
C ASN A 153 10.41 5.76 -20.14
N ILE A 154 10.78 5.95 -21.41
CA ILE A 154 11.56 4.95 -22.17
C ILE A 154 12.91 4.69 -21.52
N ALA A 155 13.63 5.72 -21.07
CA ALA A 155 14.89 5.53 -20.37
C ALA A 155 14.69 4.71 -19.08
N GLY A 156 13.66 5.01 -18.30
CA GLY A 156 13.25 4.25 -17.12
C GLY A 156 12.94 2.78 -17.44
N LEU A 157 12.17 2.52 -18.51
CA LEU A 157 11.86 1.18 -18.96
C LEU A 157 13.12 0.39 -19.35
N LEU A 158 14.04 1.01 -20.10
CA LEU A 158 15.28 0.36 -20.53
C LEU A 158 16.19 0.04 -19.34
N LEU A 159 16.25 0.92 -18.34
CA LEU A 159 16.97 0.71 -17.08
C LEU A 159 16.38 -0.47 -16.30
N LEU A 160 15.05 -0.53 -16.16
CA LEU A 160 14.36 -1.56 -15.39
C LEU A 160 14.23 -2.90 -16.13
N HIS A 161 14.35 -2.92 -17.46
CA HIS A 161 14.04 -4.10 -18.27
C HIS A 161 14.94 -5.30 -17.95
N ARG A 162 16.23 -5.06 -17.70
CA ARG A 162 17.22 -6.12 -17.43
C ARG A 162 16.91 -6.87 -16.14
N ASP A 163 16.48 -6.14 -15.11
CA ASP A 163 16.29 -6.69 -13.77
C ASP A 163 14.82 -6.98 -13.46
N ARG A 164 13.92 -6.79 -14.43
CA ARG A 164 12.45 -6.90 -14.24
C ARG A 164 12.01 -8.23 -13.62
N LYS A 165 12.60 -9.35 -14.06
CA LYS A 165 12.26 -10.70 -13.58
C LYS A 165 12.89 -11.07 -12.23
N SER A 166 13.74 -10.21 -11.67
CA SER A 166 14.46 -10.50 -10.43
C SER A 166 13.58 -10.36 -9.18
N SER A 167 12.51 -9.55 -9.23
CA SER A 167 11.56 -9.44 -8.13
C SER A 167 10.20 -8.92 -8.59
N LEU A 168 9.15 -9.26 -7.85
CA LEU A 168 7.80 -8.74 -8.07
C LEU A 168 7.74 -7.21 -7.93
N ASN A 169 8.59 -6.63 -7.07
CA ASN A 169 8.68 -5.18 -6.90
C ASN A 169 9.22 -4.50 -8.16
N LEU A 170 10.25 -5.07 -8.80
CA LEU A 170 10.80 -4.56 -10.05
C LEU A 170 9.86 -4.77 -11.23
N GLU A 171 9.15 -5.90 -11.28
CA GLU A 171 8.09 -6.11 -12.27
C GLU A 171 6.97 -5.09 -12.11
N GLY A 172 6.52 -4.82 -10.87
CA GLY A 172 5.52 -3.79 -10.57
C GLY A 172 5.99 -2.38 -10.97
N ALA A 173 7.22 -2.01 -10.63
CA ALA A 173 7.81 -0.73 -11.03
C ALA A 173 7.91 -0.60 -12.56
N TRP A 174 8.28 -1.67 -13.28
CA TRP A 174 8.33 -1.65 -14.73
C TRP A 174 6.93 -1.51 -15.36
N GLN A 175 5.93 -2.21 -14.82
CA GLN A 175 4.54 -2.11 -15.28
C GLN A 175 3.97 -0.71 -15.07
N HIS A 176 4.33 -0.05 -13.97
CA HIS A 176 3.99 1.36 -13.71
C HIS A 176 4.57 2.28 -14.78
N VAL A 177 5.90 2.28 -14.96
CA VAL A 177 6.56 3.14 -15.97
C VAL A 177 6.09 2.82 -17.40
N ALA A 178 5.68 1.57 -17.66
CA ALA A 178 5.11 1.19 -18.96
C ALA A 178 3.74 1.83 -19.19
N GLY A 179 2.93 1.97 -18.14
CA GLY A 179 1.68 2.72 -18.15
C GLY A 179 1.92 4.20 -18.47
N ASP A 180 2.89 4.83 -17.80
CA ASP A 180 3.24 6.24 -18.01
C ASP A 180 3.75 6.47 -19.44
N ALA A 181 4.61 5.59 -19.94
CA ALA A 181 5.10 5.63 -21.31
C ALA A 181 3.94 5.53 -22.33
N ALA A 182 2.93 4.70 -22.05
CA ALA A 182 1.75 4.58 -22.91
C ALA A 182 0.91 5.88 -22.89
N GLY A 183 0.80 6.54 -21.75
CA GLY A 183 0.15 7.85 -21.62
C GLY A 183 0.86 8.93 -22.43
N SER A 184 2.17 9.10 -22.24
CA SER A 184 2.97 10.05 -23.00
C SER A 184 2.98 9.73 -24.50
N LEU A 185 2.94 8.45 -24.89
CA LEU A 185 2.83 8.03 -26.30
C LEU A 185 1.50 8.45 -26.91
N CYS A 186 0.38 8.34 -26.17
CA CYS A 186 -0.92 8.82 -26.64
C CYS A 186 -0.90 10.34 -26.89
N ALA A 187 -0.27 11.10 -25.99
CA ALA A 187 -0.10 12.55 -26.16
C ALA A 187 0.78 12.90 -27.36
N VAL A 188 1.93 12.22 -27.55
CA VAL A 188 2.80 12.41 -28.73
C VAL A 188 2.05 12.11 -30.02
N ALA A 189 1.32 10.98 -30.08
CA ALA A 189 0.55 10.59 -31.26
C ALA A 189 -0.54 11.61 -31.59
N ALA A 190 -1.26 12.12 -30.58
CA ALA A 190 -2.25 13.18 -30.77
C ALA A 190 -1.60 14.48 -31.27
N ALA A 191 -0.49 14.91 -30.68
CA ALA A 191 0.22 16.12 -31.09
C ALA A 191 0.72 16.05 -32.55
N VAL A 192 1.31 14.91 -32.94
CA VAL A 192 1.73 14.65 -34.32
C VAL A 192 0.53 14.70 -35.27
N GLY A 193 -0.57 14.04 -34.92
CA GLY A 193 -1.80 14.05 -35.73
C GLY A 193 -2.38 15.45 -35.91
N ILE A 194 -2.38 16.27 -34.86
CA ILE A 194 -2.84 17.67 -34.91
C ILE A 194 -1.92 18.53 -35.79
N LEU A 195 -0.60 18.34 -35.72
CA LEU A 195 0.36 19.09 -36.56
C LEU A 195 0.14 18.83 -38.06
N PHE A 196 -0.09 17.58 -38.46
CA PHE A 196 -0.29 17.23 -39.88
C PHE A 196 -1.73 17.45 -40.36
N GLY A 197 -2.71 17.22 -39.49
CA GLY A 197 -4.14 17.32 -39.83
C GLY A 197 -4.78 18.69 -39.57
N GLY A 198 -4.05 19.61 -38.91
CA GLY A 198 -4.53 20.94 -38.56
C GLY A 198 -5.74 20.93 -37.63
N ALA A 199 -6.56 21.98 -37.70
CA ALA A 199 -7.72 22.17 -36.81
C ALA A 199 -8.75 21.03 -36.87
N ARG A 200 -8.84 20.32 -38.00
CA ARG A 200 -9.75 19.17 -38.16
C ARG A 200 -9.39 18.00 -37.24
N TRP A 201 -8.13 17.90 -36.83
CA TRP A 201 -7.61 16.80 -36.01
C TRP A 201 -7.45 17.22 -34.54
N ALA A 202 -7.90 18.42 -34.15
CA ALA A 202 -7.87 18.89 -32.76
C ALA A 202 -8.60 17.96 -31.77
N ILE A 203 -9.57 17.16 -32.26
CA ILE A 203 -10.29 16.12 -31.51
C ILE A 203 -9.38 14.98 -31.00
N LEU A 204 -8.15 14.85 -31.51
CA LEU A 204 -7.22 13.84 -31.02
C LEU A 204 -6.76 14.12 -29.58
N ASP A 205 -6.69 15.39 -29.16
CA ASP A 205 -6.37 15.74 -27.78
C ASP A 205 -7.44 15.23 -26.79
N PRO A 206 -8.74 15.52 -26.94
CA PRO A 206 -9.76 14.96 -26.03
C PRO A 206 -9.85 13.43 -26.11
N ILE A 207 -9.59 12.79 -27.26
CA ILE A 207 -9.50 11.32 -27.35
C ILE A 207 -8.34 10.78 -26.50
N ALA A 208 -7.13 11.31 -26.68
CA ALA A 208 -5.96 10.91 -25.90
C ALA A 208 -6.16 11.19 -24.41
N SER A 209 -6.73 12.35 -24.08
CA SER A 209 -7.06 12.75 -22.70
C SER A 209 -8.03 11.78 -22.05
N ALA A 210 -9.13 11.43 -22.75
CA ALA A 210 -10.10 10.47 -22.23
C ALA A 210 -9.45 9.10 -21.99
N ALA A 211 -8.60 8.63 -22.91
CA ALA A 211 -7.88 7.37 -22.75
C ALA A 211 -6.98 7.37 -21.50
N VAL A 212 -6.15 8.41 -21.34
CA VAL A 212 -5.26 8.55 -20.16
C VAL A 212 -6.07 8.71 -18.87
N SER A 213 -7.09 9.56 -18.84
CA SER A 213 -7.95 9.75 -17.67
C SER A 213 -8.67 8.48 -17.23
N ILE A 214 -9.14 7.65 -18.17
CA ILE A 214 -9.77 6.36 -17.83
C ILE A 214 -8.77 5.42 -17.15
N LEU A 215 -7.53 5.34 -17.65
CA LEU A 215 -6.48 4.54 -17.01
C LEU A 215 -6.19 5.03 -15.59
N ILE A 216 -6.08 6.35 -15.40
CA ILE A 216 -5.87 6.97 -14.08
C ILE A 216 -7.05 6.66 -13.16
N LEU A 217 -8.30 6.78 -13.63
CA LEU A 217 -9.51 6.49 -12.84
C LEU A 217 -9.57 5.03 -12.39
N ILE A 218 -9.20 4.07 -13.24
CA ILE A 218 -9.13 2.66 -12.88
C ILE A 218 -8.08 2.46 -11.76
N GLY A 219 -6.90 3.07 -11.90
CA GLY A 219 -5.85 3.04 -10.88
C GLY A 219 -6.30 3.66 -9.54
N ALA A 220 -6.86 4.86 -9.60
CA ALA A 220 -7.38 5.59 -8.44
C ALA A 220 -8.49 4.81 -7.73
N TYR A 221 -9.43 4.20 -8.48
CA TYR A 221 -10.48 3.37 -7.91
C TYR A 221 -9.92 2.14 -7.18
N ARG A 222 -8.94 1.44 -7.75
CA ARG A 222 -8.27 0.31 -7.09
C ARG A 222 -7.56 0.73 -5.81
N LEU A 223 -6.86 1.88 -5.84
CA LEU A 223 -6.21 2.45 -4.66
C LEU A 223 -7.24 2.80 -3.58
N LEU A 224 -8.29 3.53 -3.93
CA LEU A 224 -9.37 3.90 -3.00
C LEU A 224 -10.02 2.67 -2.38
N LYS A 225 -10.38 1.66 -3.18
CA LYS A 225 -10.98 0.41 -2.70
C LYS A 225 -10.08 -0.30 -1.69
N ARG A 226 -8.77 -0.39 -1.98
CA ARG A 226 -7.80 -1.01 -1.07
C ARG A 226 -7.69 -0.23 0.24
N THR A 227 -7.55 1.09 0.16
CA THR A 227 -7.36 1.96 1.32
C THR A 227 -8.60 2.01 2.22
N VAL A 228 -9.79 2.10 1.63
CA VAL A 228 -11.06 1.98 2.37
C VAL A 228 -11.15 0.61 3.04
N GLY A 229 -10.73 -0.47 2.36
CA GLY A 229 -10.69 -1.80 2.97
C GLY A 229 -9.80 -1.88 4.21
N VAL A 230 -8.63 -1.21 4.21
CA VAL A 230 -7.76 -1.11 5.39
C VAL A 230 -8.44 -0.34 6.52
N LEU A 231 -9.14 0.77 6.22
CA LEU A 231 -9.86 1.56 7.21
C LEU A 231 -11.07 0.82 7.80
N MET A 232 -11.70 -0.05 7.01
CA MET A 232 -12.80 -0.93 7.43
C MET A 232 -12.31 -2.24 8.05
N GLU A 233 -11.00 -2.36 8.32
CA GLU A 233 -10.39 -3.52 8.98
C GLU A 233 -10.62 -4.85 8.26
N HIS A 234 -10.79 -4.81 6.93
CA HIS A 234 -10.86 -6.02 6.13
C HIS A 234 -9.56 -6.81 6.22
N ALA A 235 -9.68 -8.13 6.06
CA ALA A 235 -8.54 -9.00 5.90
C ALA A 235 -7.69 -8.56 4.68
N PRO A 236 -6.35 -8.68 4.76
CA PRO A 236 -5.47 -8.40 3.62
C PRO A 236 -5.87 -9.28 2.42
N GLY A 237 -5.89 -8.71 1.21
CA GLY A 237 -6.32 -9.44 0.02
C GLY A 237 -5.44 -10.63 -0.38
N ASP A 238 -4.24 -10.75 0.20
CA ASP A 238 -3.31 -11.85 0.02
C ASP A 238 -3.37 -12.90 1.15
N ILE A 239 -4.23 -12.72 2.16
CA ILE A 239 -4.44 -13.70 3.24
C ILE A 239 -5.79 -14.38 3.05
N ASP A 240 -5.75 -15.71 2.91
CA ASP A 240 -6.94 -16.55 3.05
C ASP A 240 -7.22 -16.82 4.54
N VAL A 241 -8.23 -16.16 5.08
CA VAL A 241 -8.66 -16.32 6.48
C VAL A 241 -9.08 -17.77 6.77
N ARG A 242 -9.52 -18.54 5.77
CA ARG A 242 -9.84 -19.97 5.92
C ARG A 242 -8.57 -20.77 6.20
N GLN A 243 -7.48 -20.51 5.47
CA GLN A 243 -6.19 -21.15 5.73
C GLN A 243 -5.60 -20.78 7.09
N VAL A 244 -5.79 -19.54 7.55
CA VAL A 244 -5.40 -19.13 8.92
C VAL A 244 -6.17 -19.96 9.94
N ARG A 245 -7.49 -20.07 9.80
CA ARG A 245 -8.35 -20.88 10.67
C ARG A 245 -7.94 -22.34 10.68
N GLU A 246 -7.73 -22.94 9.51
CA GLU A 246 -7.29 -24.33 9.36
C GLU A 246 -5.92 -24.58 10.00
N THR A 247 -4.99 -23.63 9.87
CA THR A 247 -3.65 -23.73 10.50
C THR A 247 -3.76 -23.74 12.02
N ILE A 248 -4.63 -22.91 12.59
CA ILE A 248 -4.90 -22.91 14.04
C ILE A 248 -5.56 -24.22 14.45
N ALA A 249 -6.64 -24.60 13.78
CA ALA A 249 -7.44 -25.79 14.11
C ALA A 249 -6.65 -27.11 14.01
N THR A 250 -5.71 -27.20 13.09
CA THR A 250 -4.84 -28.38 12.91
C THR A 250 -3.61 -28.39 13.83
N THR A 251 -3.44 -27.38 14.69
CA THR A 251 -2.35 -27.36 15.66
C THR A 251 -2.63 -28.33 16.80
N PRO A 252 -1.72 -29.29 17.12
CA PRO A 252 -1.96 -30.23 18.21
C PRO A 252 -2.17 -29.50 19.54
N GLY A 253 -3.22 -29.88 20.26
CA GLY A 253 -3.66 -29.23 21.51
C GLY A 253 -4.82 -28.25 21.34
N VAL A 254 -5.15 -27.86 20.10
CA VAL A 254 -6.33 -27.03 19.78
C VAL A 254 -7.57 -27.91 19.61
N VAL A 255 -8.66 -27.50 20.25
CA VAL A 255 -9.99 -28.14 20.16
C VAL A 255 -10.93 -27.31 19.28
N GLY A 256 -10.79 -25.99 19.30
CA GLY A 256 -11.63 -25.08 18.52
C GLY A 256 -11.00 -23.70 18.34
N VAL A 257 -11.48 -22.98 17.33
CA VAL A 257 -11.09 -21.59 17.06
C VAL A 257 -12.31 -20.79 16.63
N HIS A 258 -12.52 -19.67 17.30
CA HIS A 258 -13.64 -18.76 17.06
C HIS A 258 -13.20 -17.31 17.23
N CYS A 259 -14.07 -16.36 16.88
CA CYS A 259 -13.78 -14.92 16.95
C CYS A 259 -12.43 -14.59 16.27
N LEU A 260 -12.15 -15.19 15.10
CA LEU A 260 -10.92 -14.97 14.33
C LEU A 260 -11.06 -13.71 13.49
N HIS A 261 -10.30 -12.68 13.85
CA HIS A 261 -10.23 -11.42 13.11
C HIS A 261 -8.80 -11.20 12.62
N VAL A 262 -8.68 -10.78 11.36
CA VAL A 262 -7.41 -10.46 10.72
C VAL A 262 -7.58 -9.15 9.98
N TRP A 263 -6.70 -8.19 10.23
CA TRP A 263 -6.77 -6.87 9.61
C TRP A 263 -5.39 -6.29 9.31
N THR A 264 -5.38 -5.20 8.55
CA THR A 264 -4.17 -4.43 8.25
C THR A 264 -4.20 -3.10 9.01
N ILE A 265 -3.12 -2.75 9.70
CA ILE A 265 -2.95 -1.45 10.34
C ILE A 265 -2.30 -0.46 9.37
N SER A 266 -1.26 -0.91 8.66
CA SER A 266 -0.59 -0.18 7.57
C SER A 266 0.07 -1.16 6.60
N ALA A 267 0.67 -0.68 5.51
CA ALA A 267 1.24 -1.51 4.46
C ALA A 267 2.20 -2.62 4.96
N ASN A 268 2.86 -2.39 6.11
CA ASN A 268 3.84 -3.28 6.71
C ASN A 268 3.48 -3.69 8.15
N CYS A 269 2.19 -3.68 8.51
CA CYS A 269 1.76 -4.10 9.84
C CYS A 269 0.37 -4.72 9.75
N ARG A 270 0.35 -6.04 9.84
CA ARG A 270 -0.82 -6.90 9.93
C ARG A 270 -1.03 -7.28 11.39
N ALA A 271 -2.29 -7.38 11.77
CA ALA A 271 -2.67 -7.78 13.10
C ALA A 271 -3.77 -8.83 13.04
N MET A 272 -3.80 -9.68 14.07
CA MET A 272 -4.87 -10.65 14.24
C MET A 272 -5.21 -10.85 15.71
N SER A 273 -6.47 -11.19 15.94
CA SER A 273 -6.98 -11.69 17.20
C SER A 273 -7.77 -12.97 16.97
N ALA A 274 -7.64 -13.94 17.88
CA ALA A 274 -8.43 -15.15 17.85
C ALA A 274 -8.61 -15.74 19.24
N HIS A 275 -9.73 -16.44 19.44
CA HIS A 275 -9.95 -17.26 20.62
C HIS A 275 -9.67 -18.71 20.25
N VAL A 276 -8.91 -19.40 21.08
CA VAL A 276 -8.44 -20.76 20.83
C VAL A 276 -8.76 -21.62 22.04
N ALA A 277 -9.76 -22.49 21.88
CA ALA A 277 -10.09 -23.50 22.87
C ALA A 277 -9.04 -24.61 22.82
N HIS A 278 -8.50 -24.99 23.98
CA HIS A 278 -7.46 -26.01 24.07
C HIS A 278 -7.85 -27.20 24.94
N ALA A 279 -7.20 -28.33 24.71
CA ALA A 279 -7.45 -29.54 25.49
C ALA A 279 -6.91 -29.43 26.93
N ALA A 280 -7.50 -30.19 27.86
CA ALA A 280 -7.15 -30.15 29.29
C ALA A 280 -5.70 -30.57 29.60
N ASP A 281 -5.16 -31.44 28.77
CA ASP A 281 -3.83 -32.03 28.86
C ASP A 281 -2.74 -31.19 28.16
N CYS A 282 -3.12 -30.05 27.56
CA CYS A 282 -2.20 -29.17 26.87
C CYS A 282 -1.58 -28.13 27.82
N THR A 283 -0.26 -27.89 27.70
CA THR A 283 0.40 -26.74 28.33
C THR A 283 0.08 -25.45 27.56
N PRO A 284 -0.63 -24.46 28.14
CA PRO A 284 -1.07 -23.27 27.40
C PRO A 284 0.10 -22.45 26.82
N LEU A 285 1.21 -22.33 27.56
CA LEU A 285 2.39 -21.57 27.13
C LEU A 285 3.07 -22.20 25.90
N GLU A 286 3.20 -23.53 25.87
CA GLU A 286 3.80 -24.25 24.74
C GLU A 286 2.91 -24.15 23.49
N LEU A 287 1.59 -24.23 23.68
CA LEU A 287 0.63 -24.02 22.61
C LEU A 287 0.69 -22.60 22.05
N LEU A 288 0.77 -21.59 22.92
CA LEU A 288 0.88 -20.19 22.51
C LEU A 288 2.13 -19.95 21.65
N HIS A 289 3.30 -20.43 22.09
CA HIS A 289 4.53 -20.32 21.30
C HIS A 289 4.42 -21.01 19.94
N ARG A 290 3.88 -22.24 19.90
CA ARG A 290 3.71 -22.99 18.65
C ARG A 290 2.78 -22.28 17.67
N LEU A 291 1.64 -21.77 18.16
CA LEU A 291 0.71 -21.01 17.33
C LEU A 291 1.34 -19.71 16.83
N HIS A 292 2.01 -18.96 17.71
CA HIS A 292 2.65 -17.70 17.34
C HIS A 292 3.73 -17.91 16.27
N GLU A 293 4.56 -18.94 16.39
CA GLU A 293 5.60 -19.26 15.41
C GLU A 293 5.00 -19.66 14.05
N ARG A 294 4.00 -20.57 14.04
CA ARG A 294 3.33 -20.99 12.80
C ARG A 294 2.65 -19.82 12.08
N LEU A 295 1.93 -18.98 12.83
CA LEU A 295 1.14 -17.88 12.27
C LEU A 295 2.03 -16.74 11.77
N SER A 296 3.06 -16.37 12.54
CA SER A 296 4.00 -15.31 12.14
C SER A 296 4.79 -15.70 10.88
N HIS A 297 5.27 -16.94 10.78
CA HIS A 297 6.02 -17.42 9.61
C HIS A 297 5.14 -17.59 8.37
N ALA A 298 3.96 -18.21 8.50
CA ALA A 298 3.14 -18.57 7.35
C ALA A 298 2.39 -17.37 6.75
N PHE A 299 1.90 -16.44 7.59
CA PHE A 299 1.00 -15.37 7.17
C PHE A 299 1.59 -13.96 7.31
N ARG A 300 2.82 -13.85 7.84
CA ARG A 300 3.52 -12.58 8.10
C ARG A 300 2.70 -11.63 8.95
N VAL A 301 2.05 -12.14 9.99
CA VAL A 301 1.31 -11.31 10.95
C VAL A 301 2.25 -10.86 12.06
N GLU A 302 2.47 -9.56 12.17
CA GLU A 302 3.42 -8.99 13.14
C GLU A 302 2.82 -8.84 14.54
N HIS A 303 1.51 -8.58 14.63
CA HIS A 303 0.82 -8.42 15.91
C HIS A 303 -0.25 -9.50 16.10
N ILE A 304 0.06 -10.50 16.92
CA ILE A 304 -0.81 -11.65 17.17
C ILE A 304 -1.27 -11.63 18.62
N THR A 305 -2.58 -11.58 18.84
CA THR A 305 -3.19 -11.74 20.16
C THR A 305 -4.05 -13.01 20.17
N LEU A 306 -3.72 -13.98 21.01
CA LEU A 306 -4.49 -15.22 21.14
C LEU A 306 -5.03 -15.33 22.56
N GLN A 307 -6.36 -15.43 22.69
CA GLN A 307 -7.01 -15.77 23.94
C GLN A 307 -7.11 -17.29 24.02
N LEU A 308 -6.37 -17.90 24.94
CA LEU A 308 -6.45 -19.34 25.19
C LEU A 308 -7.59 -19.64 26.16
N GLU A 309 -8.51 -20.50 25.74
CA GLU A 309 -9.71 -20.83 26.50
C GLU A 309 -9.60 -22.28 27.01
N PRO A 310 -9.60 -22.49 28.34
CA PRO A 310 -9.54 -23.83 28.90
C PRO A 310 -10.86 -24.57 28.72
N PRO A 311 -10.86 -25.91 28.85
CA PRO A 311 -12.09 -26.70 28.76
C PRO A 311 -13.19 -26.20 29.72
N GLY A 312 -14.40 -26.04 29.20
CA GLY A 312 -15.56 -25.55 29.97
C GLY A 312 -15.60 -24.04 30.20
N PHE A 313 -14.71 -23.27 29.58
CA PHE A 313 -14.77 -21.81 29.58
C PHE A 313 -15.79 -21.31 28.55
N ASP A 314 -16.88 -20.70 29.02
CA ASP A 314 -17.88 -20.04 28.18
C ASP A 314 -17.70 -18.51 28.24
N GLY A 315 -16.69 -18.02 27.52
CA GLY A 315 -16.33 -16.60 27.48
C GLY A 315 -17.09 -15.77 26.45
N CYS A 316 -17.92 -16.40 25.62
CA CYS A 316 -18.59 -15.74 24.50
C CYS A 316 -19.96 -15.14 24.86
N THR A 317 -20.37 -15.20 26.13
CA THR A 317 -21.64 -14.65 26.62
C THR A 317 -21.81 -13.18 26.21
N GLY A 318 -22.69 -12.93 25.23
CA GLY A 318 -23.03 -11.59 24.73
C GLY A 318 -22.31 -11.12 23.45
N HIS A 319 -21.46 -11.96 22.82
CA HIS A 319 -20.75 -11.61 21.57
C HIS A 319 -20.99 -12.61 20.41
N ASP A 320 -22.07 -13.38 20.45
CA ASP A 320 -22.36 -14.46 19.48
C ASP A 320 -22.37 -13.99 18.02
N GLU A 321 -22.85 -12.77 17.76
CA GLU A 321 -22.90 -12.15 16.43
C GLU A 321 -21.52 -11.94 15.80
N TRP A 322 -20.48 -11.72 16.62
CA TRP A 322 -19.11 -11.46 16.16
C TRP A 322 -18.26 -12.75 16.10
N CYS A 323 -18.71 -13.78 16.81
CA CYS A 323 -17.97 -15.03 16.94
C CYS A 323 -18.28 -16.05 15.85
N GLN A 324 -19.49 -16.01 15.30
CA GLN A 324 -19.91 -16.84 14.18
C GLN A 324 -19.61 -16.14 12.84
N ILE A 325 -18.38 -16.28 12.35
CA ILE A 325 -18.16 -16.09 10.91
C ILE A 325 -18.78 -17.32 10.25
N GLU A 326 -19.91 -17.15 9.55
CA GLU A 326 -20.60 -18.22 8.81
C GLU A 326 -19.60 -18.95 7.91
N SER A 327 -19.17 -20.13 8.34
CA SER A 327 -18.49 -21.10 7.49
C SER A 327 -19.55 -21.69 6.57
N ASP A 328 -19.39 -21.55 5.26
CA ASP A 328 -20.18 -22.28 4.27
C ASP A 328 -20.24 -23.78 4.60
N GLY A 329 -21.27 -24.22 5.31
CA GLY A 329 -21.69 -25.62 5.49
C GLY A 329 -20.74 -26.60 6.20
N THR A 330 -19.47 -26.31 6.45
CA THR A 330 -18.54 -27.23 7.13
C THR A 330 -18.36 -26.87 8.60
N ALA A 331 -19.12 -27.59 9.43
CA ALA A 331 -18.94 -27.78 10.87
C ALA A 331 -18.57 -26.51 11.65
N ALA A 332 -19.58 -25.74 12.02
CA ALA A 332 -19.51 -24.96 13.25
C ALA A 332 -19.12 -25.93 14.39
N ILE A 333 -17.88 -25.85 14.85
CA ILE A 333 -17.49 -26.43 16.12
C ILE A 333 -18.13 -25.51 17.16
N THR A 334 -19.37 -25.82 17.50
CA THR A 334 -20.11 -25.16 18.58
C THR A 334 -19.35 -25.30 19.88
N PRO A 335 -19.25 -24.24 20.70
CA PRO A 335 -18.79 -24.38 22.07
C PRO A 335 -19.74 -25.33 22.81
N LYS A 336 -19.17 -26.26 23.57
CA LYS A 336 -19.86 -27.02 24.61
C LYS A 336 -19.28 -26.64 25.95
#